data_AF-A0A822XGB6-F1
#
_entry.id   AF-A0A822XGB6-F1
#
_cell.length_a   1.000
_cell.length_b   1.000
_cell.length_c   1.000
_cell.angle_alpha   90.00
_cell.angle_beta   90.00
_cell.angle_gamma   90.00
#
_symmetry.space_group_name_H-M   'P 1'
#
loop_
_entity.id
_entity.type
_entity.pdbx_description
1 polymer ?
#
loop_
_entity_poly.entity_id
_entity_poly.type
_entity_poly.pdbx_seq_one_letter_code
_entity_poly.pdbx_strand_id
1 'polypeptide(L)'
;MTNEEAAKDSKTLSYYNFKPVGSSSLSGGFLCAWKDNLDILVTNVTERYIELLVQASSSTTSWSILLLYGSPSWGDRADLWESIINSKSYLRGAPWILLGDLNDLVRLEDYVGPNHRARLSHHLKNLIDFFALSDLRYSGPYYNWSNKQTGRRGVCERLDRGLASLEWLNWYP
;
A
#
# COMPACT_ATOMS: atom_id res chain seq x y z
N MET A 1 7.53 -0.33 -16.41
CA MET A 1 6.73 -1.50 -16.81
C MET A 1 5.82 -1.09 -17.95
N THR A 2 5.99 -1.69 -19.13
CA THR A 2 5.12 -1.46 -20.29
C THR A 2 3.83 -2.28 -20.16
N ASN A 3 2.81 -1.93 -20.94
CA ASN A 3 1.55 -2.72 -20.98
C ASN A 3 1.79 -4.16 -21.47
N GLU A 4 2.76 -4.38 -22.35
CA GLU A 4 3.10 -5.71 -22.88
C GLU A 4 3.78 -6.58 -21.82
N GLU A 5 4.69 -6.01 -21.02
CA GLU A 5 5.30 -6.68 -19.86
C GLU A 5 4.23 -7.06 -18.83
N ALA A 6 3.35 -6.12 -18.49
CA ALA A 6 2.26 -6.34 -17.54
C ALA A 6 1.28 -7.44 -17.99
N ALA A 7 0.94 -7.48 -19.28
CA ALA A 7 0.06 -8.51 -19.85
C ALA A 7 0.70 -9.91 -19.77
N LYS A 8 2.00 -10.01 -20.07
CA LYS A 8 2.75 -11.27 -20.00
C LYS A 8 2.82 -11.80 -18.58
N ASP A 9 3.15 -10.95 -17.60
CA ASP A 9 3.26 -11.33 -16.20
C ASP A 9 1.89 -11.74 -15.63
N SER A 10 0.83 -10.97 -15.91
CA SER A 10 -0.53 -11.26 -15.44
C SER A 10 -1.04 -12.61 -15.96
N LYS A 11 -0.83 -12.89 -17.26
CA LYS A 11 -1.26 -14.16 -17.88
C LYS A 11 -0.54 -15.37 -17.29
N THR A 12 0.75 -15.24 -16.95
CA THR A 12 1.53 -16.31 -16.31
C THR A 12 0.95 -16.67 -14.93
N LEU A 13 0.38 -15.70 -14.23
CA LEU A 13 -0.21 -15.86 -12.91
C LEU A 13 -1.73 -16.11 -12.93
N SER A 14 -2.32 -16.30 -14.12
CA SER A 14 -3.78 -16.48 -14.30
C SER A 14 -4.61 -15.30 -13.77
N TYR A 15 -4.08 -14.08 -13.87
CA TYR A 15 -4.84 -12.83 -13.73
C TYR A 15 -5.21 -12.32 -15.12
N TYR A 16 -6.49 -12.05 -15.34
CA TYR A 16 -7.03 -11.70 -16.65
C TYR A 16 -7.31 -10.20 -16.80
N ASN A 17 -7.33 -9.47 -15.68
CA ASN A 17 -7.44 -8.02 -15.65
C ASN A 17 -6.22 -7.41 -14.96
N PHE A 18 -5.75 -6.28 -15.46
CA PHE A 18 -4.60 -5.61 -14.89
C PHE A 18 -4.55 -4.11 -15.18
N LYS A 19 -3.85 -3.38 -14.31
CA LYS A 19 -3.56 -1.96 -14.44
C LYS A 19 -2.09 -1.71 -14.06
N PRO A 20 -1.21 -1.44 -15.04
CA PRO A 20 0.16 -1.04 -14.76
C PRO A 20 0.24 0.46 -14.48
N VAL A 21 1.19 0.83 -13.63
CA VAL A 21 1.63 2.21 -13.44
C VAL A 21 3.07 2.31 -13.94
N GLY A 22 3.26 3.14 -14.96
CA GLY A 22 4.55 3.38 -15.57
C GLY A 22 5.52 4.09 -14.63
N SER A 23 6.81 3.97 -14.92
CA SER A 23 7.87 4.68 -14.20
C SER A 23 8.09 6.07 -14.80
N SER A 24 8.04 7.11 -13.98
CA SER A 24 8.42 8.47 -14.40
C SER A 24 9.94 8.64 -14.56
N SER A 25 10.77 7.68 -14.09
CA SER A 25 12.25 7.73 -14.09
C SER A 25 12.91 6.35 -13.87
N LEU A 26 14.10 6.28 -13.24
CA LEU A 26 14.82 5.05 -12.83
C LEU A 26 14.10 4.23 -11.74
N SER A 27 13.02 4.76 -11.16
CA SER A 27 12.17 4.03 -10.22
C SER A 27 11.40 2.93 -10.93
N GLY A 28 11.28 1.74 -10.33
CA GLY A 28 10.38 0.70 -10.83
C GLY A 28 8.93 1.19 -10.98
N GLY A 29 8.16 0.54 -11.83
CA GLY A 29 6.69 0.68 -11.86
C GLY A 29 6.03 -0.45 -11.07
N PHE A 30 4.72 -0.37 -10.83
CA PHE A 30 3.98 -1.42 -10.15
C PHE A 30 2.74 -1.84 -10.94
N LEU A 31 2.28 -3.07 -10.67
CA LEU A 31 1.20 -3.73 -11.38
C LEU A 31 0.11 -4.12 -10.39
N CYS A 32 -1.12 -3.66 -10.64
CA CYS A 32 -2.30 -4.25 -10.04
C CYS A 32 -2.87 -5.28 -11.02
N ALA A 33 -3.10 -6.51 -10.59
CA ALA A 33 -3.73 -7.55 -11.39
C ALA A 33 -4.79 -8.30 -10.57
N TRP A 34 -5.89 -8.68 -11.20
CA TRP A 34 -7.01 -9.37 -10.55
C TRP A 34 -7.69 -10.39 -11.48
N LYS A 35 -8.48 -11.27 -10.87
CA LYS A 35 -9.21 -12.34 -11.56
C LYS A 35 -10.58 -11.83 -12.02
N ASP A 36 -11.16 -12.49 -13.03
CA ASP A 36 -12.45 -12.11 -13.62
C ASP A 36 -13.66 -12.25 -12.69
N ASN A 37 -13.53 -12.98 -11.60
CA ASN A 37 -14.61 -13.19 -10.64
C ASN A 37 -14.74 -12.04 -9.62
N LEU A 38 -14.06 -10.92 -9.84
CA LEU A 38 -14.13 -9.72 -9.00
C LEU A 38 -14.55 -8.53 -9.84
N ASP A 39 -15.66 -7.89 -9.46
CA ASP A 39 -16.08 -6.63 -10.07
C ASP A 39 -15.24 -5.49 -9.46
N ILE A 40 -14.22 -5.06 -10.22
CA ILE A 40 -13.29 -4.01 -9.81
C ILE A 40 -13.39 -2.84 -10.78
N LEU A 41 -13.64 -1.65 -10.24
CA LEU A 41 -13.55 -0.38 -10.95
C LEU A 41 -12.28 0.37 -10.52
N VAL A 42 -11.41 0.70 -11.47
CA VAL A 42 -10.27 1.60 -11.21
C VAL A 42 -10.79 3.04 -11.18
N THR A 43 -10.79 3.68 -10.01
CA THR A 43 -11.37 5.03 -9.83
C THR A 43 -10.32 6.14 -9.92
N ASN A 44 -9.07 5.86 -9.53
CA ASN A 44 -7.99 6.83 -9.60
C ASN A 44 -6.64 6.13 -9.82
N VAL A 45 -5.74 6.76 -10.57
CA VAL A 45 -4.38 6.28 -10.78
C VAL A 45 -3.42 7.45 -10.70
N THR A 46 -2.40 7.31 -9.87
CA THR A 46 -1.27 8.22 -9.76
C THR A 46 0.03 7.45 -9.98
N GLU A 47 1.16 8.15 -9.99
CA GLU A 47 2.48 7.49 -10.00
C GLU A 47 2.80 6.71 -8.71
N ARG A 48 2.05 6.92 -7.61
CA ARG A 48 2.30 6.30 -6.30
C ARG A 48 1.22 5.36 -5.81
N TYR A 49 0.01 5.47 -6.33
CA TYR A 49 -1.07 4.58 -5.93
C TYR A 49 -2.12 4.38 -7.02
N ILE A 50 -2.81 3.25 -6.93
CA ILE A 50 -4.04 2.96 -7.66
C ILE A 50 -5.17 2.86 -6.64
N GLU A 51 -6.27 3.56 -6.90
CA GLU A 51 -7.51 3.40 -6.17
C GLU A 51 -8.45 2.50 -6.95
N LEU A 52 -8.97 1.50 -6.25
CA LEU A 52 -9.94 0.55 -6.77
C LEU A 52 -11.21 0.63 -5.93
N LEU A 53 -12.36 0.53 -6.57
CA LEU A 53 -13.63 0.23 -5.93
C LEU A 53 -13.95 -1.24 -6.21
N VAL A 54 -14.08 -2.03 -5.14
CA VAL A 54 -14.41 -3.44 -5.20
C VAL A 54 -15.87 -3.62 -4.88
N GLN A 55 -16.57 -4.33 -5.76
CA GLN A 55 -17.93 -4.79 -5.54
C GLN A 55 -17.93 -6.32 -5.60
N ALA A 56 -18.47 -6.97 -4.57
CA ALA A 56 -18.72 -8.40 -4.67
C ALA A 56 -19.98 -8.61 -5.52
N SER A 57 -19.95 -9.56 -6.46
CA SER A 57 -21.04 -9.75 -7.42
C SER A 57 -22.41 -10.08 -6.78
N SER A 58 -22.42 -10.50 -5.51
CA SER A 58 -23.63 -10.78 -4.71
C SER A 58 -24.03 -9.64 -3.76
N SER A 59 -23.35 -8.49 -3.80
CA SER A 59 -23.44 -7.40 -2.82
C SER A 59 -23.86 -6.09 -3.49
N THR A 60 -24.79 -5.36 -2.87
CA THR A 60 -25.11 -3.97 -3.22
C THR A 60 -24.11 -2.97 -2.63
N THR A 61 -23.26 -3.44 -1.72
CA THR A 61 -22.24 -2.66 -1.03
C THR A 61 -20.88 -2.82 -1.70
N SER A 62 -20.17 -1.70 -1.86
CA SER A 62 -18.80 -1.63 -2.36
C SER A 62 -17.86 -1.08 -1.30
N TRP A 63 -16.56 -1.32 -1.49
CA TRP A 63 -15.50 -0.85 -0.61
C TRP A 63 -14.24 -0.52 -1.41
N SER A 64 -13.37 0.33 -0.88
CA SER A 64 -12.22 0.83 -1.64
C SER A 64 -10.90 0.16 -1.27
N ILE A 65 -9.99 0.03 -2.23
CA ILE A 65 -8.59 -0.35 -2.01
C ILE A 65 -7.70 0.78 -2.52
N LEU A 66 -6.74 1.20 -1.70
CA LEU A 66 -5.61 2.02 -2.11
C LEU A 66 -4.37 1.12 -2.19
N LEU A 67 -3.96 0.74 -3.40
CA LEU A 67 -2.72 0.01 -3.65
C LEU A 67 -1.58 1.01 -3.83
N LEU A 68 -0.59 1.00 -2.94
CA LEU A 68 0.38 2.06 -2.80
C LEU A 68 1.82 1.58 -2.96
N TYR A 69 2.64 2.43 -3.57
CA TYR A 69 4.08 2.31 -3.65
C TYR A 69 4.71 3.64 -3.23
N GLY A 70 5.14 3.71 -1.97
CA GLY A 70 5.67 4.90 -1.32
C GLY A 70 7.03 5.31 -1.90
N SER A 71 7.33 6.62 -1.90
CA SER A 71 8.63 7.11 -2.40
C SER A 71 9.78 6.71 -1.45
N PRO A 72 10.98 6.41 -1.96
CA PRO A 72 12.16 6.29 -1.10
C PRO A 72 12.60 7.66 -0.52
N SER A 73 12.21 8.77 -1.15
CA SER A 73 12.45 10.14 -0.68
C SER A 73 11.52 10.50 0.48
N TRP A 74 12.08 10.98 1.59
CA TRP A 74 11.30 11.37 2.77
C TRP A 74 10.34 12.53 2.49
N GLY A 75 10.77 13.53 1.72
CA GLY A 75 9.93 14.69 1.36
C GLY A 75 8.72 14.27 0.54
N ASP A 76 8.94 13.52 -0.53
CA ASP A 76 7.87 13.01 -1.39
C ASP A 76 6.88 12.12 -0.62
N ARG A 77 7.35 11.36 0.40
CA ARG A 77 6.45 10.58 1.25
C ARG A 77 5.56 11.47 2.11
N ALA A 78 6.13 12.51 2.72
CA ALA A 78 5.35 13.46 3.51
C ALA A 78 4.23 14.09 2.66
N ASP A 79 4.57 14.56 1.46
CA ASP A 79 3.62 15.14 0.51
C ASP A 79 2.54 14.12 0.08
N LEU A 80 2.93 12.86 -0.16
CA LEU A 80 2.00 11.78 -0.50
C LEU A 80 0.97 11.55 0.61
N TRP A 81 1.41 11.46 1.86
CA TRP A 81 0.52 11.22 3.00
C TRP A 81 -0.46 12.38 3.22
N GLU A 82 0.01 13.62 3.14
CA GLU A 82 -0.84 14.81 3.23
C GLU A 82 -1.85 14.88 2.08
N SER A 83 -1.40 14.56 0.86
CA SER A 83 -2.27 14.49 -0.32
C SER A 83 -3.38 13.45 -0.17
N ILE A 84 -3.08 12.27 0.39
CA ILE A 84 -4.09 11.23 0.67
C ILE A 84 -5.09 11.72 1.71
N ILE A 85 -4.64 12.31 2.82
CA ILE A 85 -5.54 12.87 3.85
C ILE A 85 -6.52 13.88 3.24
N ASN A 86 -6.00 14.81 2.43
CA ASN A 86 -6.80 15.88 1.83
C ASN A 86 -7.76 15.36 0.74
N SER A 87 -7.26 14.54 -0.18
CA SER A 87 -8.02 14.10 -1.36
C SER A 87 -8.94 12.89 -1.09
N LYS A 88 -8.69 12.13 -0.02
CA LYS A 88 -9.43 10.90 0.31
C LYS A 88 -10.25 11.01 1.60
N SER A 89 -10.54 12.24 2.05
CA SER A 89 -11.37 12.49 3.23
C SER A 89 -12.77 11.87 3.16
N TYR A 90 -13.31 11.62 1.97
CA TYR A 90 -14.57 10.89 1.77
C TYR A 90 -14.52 9.42 2.20
N LEU A 91 -13.33 8.84 2.40
CA LEU A 91 -13.17 7.48 2.91
C LEU A 91 -13.35 7.38 4.43
N ARG A 92 -13.48 8.52 5.14
CA ARG A 92 -13.76 8.49 6.58
C ARG A 92 -15.16 7.92 6.84
N GLY A 93 -15.23 6.90 7.69
CA GLY A 93 -16.49 6.20 7.96
C GLY A 93 -16.94 5.25 6.84
N ALA A 94 -16.07 4.97 5.87
CA ALA A 94 -16.31 4.03 4.79
C ALA A 94 -15.44 2.77 4.94
N PRO A 95 -15.84 1.62 4.39
CA PRO A 95 -15.01 0.42 4.34
C PRO A 95 -13.93 0.58 3.26
N TRP A 96 -12.67 0.56 3.68
CA TRP A 96 -11.55 0.55 2.75
C TRP A 96 -10.27 -0.01 3.39
N ILE A 97 -9.32 -0.38 2.52
CA ILE A 97 -7.97 -0.77 2.94
C ILE A 97 -6.90 -0.03 2.14
N LEU A 98 -5.73 0.13 2.74
CA LEU A 98 -4.49 0.56 2.11
C LEU A 98 -3.52 -0.63 2.12
N LEU A 99 -2.97 -0.99 0.97
CA LEU A 99 -2.02 -2.10 0.83
C LEU A 99 -0.80 -1.66 0.02
N GLY A 100 0.39 -2.10 0.44
CA GLY A 100 1.59 -2.04 -0.37
C GLY A 100 2.85 -1.68 0.41
N ASP A 101 3.89 -1.32 -0.33
CA ASP A 101 5.15 -0.84 0.22
C ASP A 101 5.02 0.63 0.61
N LEU A 102 4.97 0.91 1.90
CA LEU A 102 4.82 2.29 2.38
C LEU A 102 6.15 3.06 2.32
N ASN A 103 7.29 2.36 2.24
CA ASN A 103 8.64 2.91 2.41
C ASN A 103 8.81 3.78 3.67
N ASP A 104 8.00 3.52 4.70
CA ASP A 104 7.95 4.34 5.92
C ASP A 104 7.65 3.51 7.17
N LEU A 105 8.06 4.01 8.33
CA LEU A 105 7.99 3.27 9.59
C LEU A 105 6.94 3.86 10.54
N VAL A 106 6.12 2.98 11.12
CA VAL A 106 5.00 3.32 12.01
C VAL A 106 5.41 3.21 13.47
N ARG A 107 6.07 2.11 13.85
CA ARG A 107 6.46 1.78 15.21
C ARG A 107 7.97 1.55 15.31
N LEU A 108 8.52 1.71 16.51
CA LEU A 108 9.95 1.47 16.75
C LEU A 108 10.36 0.01 16.53
N GLU A 109 9.46 -0.93 16.83
CA GLU A 109 9.63 -2.36 16.61
C GLU A 109 9.79 -2.75 15.14
N ASP A 110 9.27 -1.91 14.23
CA ASP A 110 9.35 -2.09 12.77
C ASP A 110 10.76 -1.88 12.21
N TYR A 111 11.73 -1.48 13.06
CA TYR A 111 13.10 -1.20 12.68
C TYR A 111 14.11 -1.89 13.60
N VAL A 112 15.09 -2.56 13.00
CA VAL A 112 16.28 -3.06 13.69
C VAL A 112 17.52 -2.50 13.00
N GLY A 113 18.38 -1.84 13.75
CA GLY A 113 19.61 -1.24 13.23
C GLY A 113 20.10 -0.06 14.10
N PRO A 114 21.19 0.62 13.69
CA PRO A 114 21.62 1.84 14.34
C PRO A 114 20.64 3.02 14.08
N ASN A 115 20.43 3.90 15.07
CA ASN A 115 19.65 5.15 14.93
C ASN A 115 18.13 5.00 14.64
N HIS A 116 17.44 4.08 15.34
CA HIS A 116 16.00 3.78 15.18
C HIS A 116 15.03 4.98 15.21
N ARG A 117 15.23 5.99 16.09
CA ARG A 117 14.21 7.06 16.29
C ARG A 117 14.10 8.04 15.13
N ALA A 118 15.18 8.27 14.38
CA ALA A 118 15.20 9.23 13.27
C ALA A 118 14.37 8.79 12.06
N ARG A 119 13.83 7.57 12.09
CA ARG A 119 13.17 6.93 10.95
C ARG A 119 11.64 6.85 11.09
N LEU A 120 11.07 7.19 12.25
CA LEU A 120 9.63 7.16 12.44
C LEU A 120 8.93 8.27 11.65
N SER A 121 7.83 7.92 11.01
CA SER A 121 7.05 8.86 10.21
C SER A 121 5.90 9.46 10.98
N HIS A 122 5.98 10.77 11.24
CA HIS A 122 4.87 11.53 11.81
C HIS A 122 3.70 11.65 10.82
N HIS A 123 3.97 11.78 9.52
CA HIS A 123 2.95 11.94 8.49
C HIS A 123 2.13 10.65 8.28
N LEU A 124 2.80 9.48 8.23
CA LEU A 124 2.08 8.21 8.14
C LEU A 124 1.27 7.94 9.40
N LYS A 125 1.82 8.23 10.59
CA LYS A 125 1.07 8.12 11.84
C LYS A 125 -0.18 9.02 11.83
N ASN A 126 -0.04 10.28 11.39
CA ASN A 126 -1.17 11.19 11.26
C ASN A 126 -2.24 10.66 10.29
N LEU A 127 -1.86 10.05 9.18
CA LEU A 127 -2.79 9.41 8.26
C LEU A 127 -3.54 8.25 8.91
N ILE A 128 -2.83 7.38 9.63
CA ILE A 128 -3.42 6.25 10.38
C ILE A 128 -4.43 6.78 11.40
N ASP A 129 -4.04 7.78 12.19
CA ASP A 129 -4.89 8.37 13.22
C ASP A 129 -6.12 9.08 12.62
N PHE A 130 -5.95 9.83 11.53
CA PHE A 130 -7.02 10.58 10.86
C PHE A 130 -8.14 9.69 10.28
N PHE A 131 -7.74 8.55 9.70
CA PHE A 131 -8.65 7.56 9.12
C PHE A 131 -9.01 6.41 10.07
N ALA A 132 -8.48 6.41 11.31
CA ALA A 132 -8.64 5.34 12.29
C ALA A 132 -8.28 3.95 11.74
N LEU A 133 -7.17 3.86 11.01
CA LEU A 133 -6.74 2.62 10.36
C LEU A 133 -6.08 1.66 11.34
N SER A 134 -6.34 0.38 11.15
CA SER A 134 -5.75 -0.71 11.91
C SER A 134 -4.80 -1.52 11.04
N ASP A 135 -3.64 -1.89 11.60
CA ASP A 135 -2.65 -2.76 10.94
C ASP A 135 -3.25 -4.16 10.75
N LEU A 136 -3.32 -4.62 9.51
CA LEU A 136 -3.78 -5.96 9.17
C LEU A 136 -2.75 -7.00 9.62
N ARG A 137 -3.24 -8.16 10.04
CA ARG A 137 -2.37 -9.27 10.41
C ARG A 137 -1.54 -9.70 9.21
N TYR A 138 -0.28 -10.03 9.45
CA TYR A 138 0.63 -10.54 8.44
C TYR A 138 0.90 -12.03 8.67
N SER A 139 1.35 -12.71 7.63
CA SER A 139 1.88 -14.08 7.70
C SER A 139 3.29 -14.08 7.10
N GLY A 140 4.21 -14.82 7.71
CA GLY A 140 5.63 -14.84 7.32
C GLY A 140 6.51 -13.94 8.19
N PRO A 141 7.68 -13.52 7.67
CA PRO A 141 8.62 -12.68 8.41
C PRO A 141 8.02 -11.32 8.79
N TYR A 142 8.26 -10.88 10.03
CA TYR A 142 7.84 -9.54 10.47
C TYR A 142 8.56 -8.43 9.71
N TYR A 143 9.88 -8.57 9.47
CA TYR A 143 10.65 -7.66 8.63
C TYR A 143 10.62 -8.14 7.18
N ASN A 144 10.16 -7.28 6.27
CA ASN A 144 10.05 -7.57 4.84
C ASN A 144 11.15 -6.91 3.99
N TRP A 145 11.99 -6.08 4.62
CA TRP A 145 13.15 -5.49 3.97
C TRP A 145 14.42 -5.65 4.83
N SER A 146 15.56 -5.86 4.16
CA SER A 146 16.88 -5.73 4.79
C SER A 146 17.90 -5.14 3.83
N ASN A 147 18.89 -4.46 4.38
CA ASN A 147 20.03 -3.97 3.60
C ASN A 147 21.06 -5.08 3.27
N LYS A 148 20.77 -6.35 3.62
CA LYS A 148 21.61 -7.54 3.43
C LYS A 148 23.03 -7.44 4.04
N GLN A 149 23.24 -6.53 4.99
CA GLN A 149 24.49 -6.44 5.75
C GLN A 149 24.40 -7.19 7.07
N THR A 150 25.56 -7.57 7.60
CA THR A 150 25.68 -8.30 8.87
C THR A 150 26.33 -7.46 9.96
N GLY A 151 26.16 -7.88 11.21
CA GLY A 151 26.74 -7.22 12.38
C GLY A 151 26.14 -5.83 12.64
N ARG A 152 26.97 -4.88 13.08
CA ARG A 152 26.53 -3.52 13.47
C ARG A 152 25.96 -2.67 12.32
N ARG A 153 26.13 -3.12 11.07
CA ARG A 153 25.60 -2.44 9.87
C ARG A 153 24.32 -3.07 9.35
N GLY A 154 23.89 -4.20 9.91
CA GLY A 154 22.65 -4.86 9.52
C GLY A 154 21.45 -3.97 9.86
N VAL A 155 20.58 -3.80 8.88
CA VAL A 155 19.31 -3.09 9.03
C VAL A 155 18.19 -3.98 8.51
N CYS A 156 17.13 -4.12 9.31
CA CYS A 156 15.88 -4.76 8.93
C CYS A 156 14.71 -3.80 9.17
N GLU A 157 13.80 -3.71 8.21
CA GLU A 157 12.65 -2.80 8.25
C GLU A 157 11.37 -3.55 7.87
N ARG A 158 10.23 -3.14 8.45
CA ARG A 158 8.89 -3.56 8.02
C ARG A 158 8.21 -2.42 7.27
N LEU A 159 8.32 -2.45 5.95
CA LEU A 159 7.87 -1.40 5.02
C LEU A 159 6.55 -1.75 4.33
N ASP A 160 6.37 -3.02 3.90
CA ASP A 160 5.07 -3.47 3.37
C ASP A 160 4.03 -3.62 4.48
N ARG A 161 2.84 -3.05 4.27
CA ARG A 161 1.70 -3.17 5.20
C ARG A 161 0.37 -3.28 4.48
N GLY A 162 -0.57 -3.90 5.20
CA GLY A 162 -1.99 -3.67 5.00
C GLY A 162 -2.56 -2.90 6.17
N LEU A 163 -3.32 -1.85 5.89
CA LEU A 163 -4.05 -1.06 6.86
C LEU A 163 -5.52 -1.09 6.48
N ALA A 164 -6.43 -1.29 7.43
CA ALA A 164 -7.86 -1.37 7.16
C ALA A 164 -8.64 -0.39 8.04
N SER A 165 -9.70 0.19 7.49
CA SER A 165 -10.67 0.94 8.28
C SER A 165 -11.46 0.00 9.19
N LEU A 166 -12.01 0.56 10.26
CA LEU A 166 -12.85 -0.20 11.19
C LEU A 166 -14.08 -0.78 10.49
N GLU A 167 -14.66 -0.02 9.56
CA GLU A 167 -15.82 -0.43 8.76
C GLU A 167 -15.49 -1.66 7.91
N TRP A 168 -14.29 -1.72 7.33
CA TRP A 168 -13.86 -2.88 6.56
C TRP A 168 -13.64 -4.10 7.47
N LEU A 169 -13.01 -3.92 8.64
CA LEU A 169 -12.82 -5.00 9.61
C LEU A 169 -14.15 -5.56 10.13
N ASN A 170 -15.20 -4.73 10.22
CA ASN A 170 -16.53 -5.20 10.60
C ASN A 170 -17.18 -6.09 9.52
N TRP A 171 -16.82 -5.90 8.25
CA TRP A 171 -17.29 -6.75 7.16
C TRP A 171 -16.48 -8.05 7.05
N TYR A 172 -15.19 -7.99 7.39
CA TYR A 172 -14.24 -9.10 7.29
C TYR A 172 -13.44 -9.27 8.62
N PRO A 173 -14.08 -9.82 9.67
CA PRO A 173 -13.46 -9.99 10.99
C PRO A 173 -12.36 -11.07 11.05
#